data_AF-A0A953VRL4-F1
#
_entry.id   AF-A0A953VRL4-F1
#
_cell.length_a   1.000
_cell.length_b   1.000
_cell.length_c   1.000
_cell.angle_alpha   90.00
_cell.angle_beta   90.00
_cell.angle_gamma   90.00
#
_symmetry.space_group_name_H-M   'P 1'
#
loop_
_entity.id
_entity.type
_entity.pdbx_description
1 polymer ?
#
loop_
_entity_poly.entity_id
_entity_poly.type
_entity_poly.pdbx_seq_one_letter_code
_entity_poly.pdbx_strand_id
1 'polypeptide(L)'
;MTLWLSRVRIARGADLDALRPLLDPGALHDGAMDPVQKGQRTDAHHRLIWTLFADTPERRRDFLWRDEGQGRFTLLSRRPPAPSRIFEPPAVKPFAPDLAAGDRLAFALRVNATRDRAGATRNRRVDVVMHALHDVPHGARAEQRMQVAQSAAAEWLSGQGARDGFAPMTVRAGDYSVAALPGHVGRRRGQPQYGILDLSGELSVTDPTAFLSRLAMGFGRAKAFGCGLMLLRRV
;
A
#
# COMPACT_ATOMS: atom_id res chain seq x y z
N MET A 1 -15.87 -15.73 1.65
CA MET A 1 -15.16 -15.15 2.82
C MET A 1 -15.78 -13.81 3.14
N THR A 2 -16.15 -13.55 4.39
CA THR A 2 -16.69 -12.24 4.79
C THR A 2 -15.56 -11.23 4.98
N LEU A 3 -15.72 -10.03 4.42
CA LEU A 3 -14.76 -8.93 4.54
C LEU A 3 -15.46 -7.69 5.06
N TRP A 4 -14.67 -6.79 5.65
CA TRP A 4 -15.13 -5.55 6.26
C TRP A 4 -14.28 -4.40 5.75
N LEU A 5 -14.94 -3.36 5.25
CA LEU A 5 -14.30 -2.10 4.93
C LEU A 5 -14.53 -1.15 6.11
N SER A 6 -13.44 -0.66 6.69
CA SER A 6 -13.50 0.22 7.84
C SER A 6 -12.75 1.51 7.58
N ARG A 7 -13.26 2.63 8.07
CA ARG A 7 -12.51 3.88 8.19
C ARG A 7 -12.22 4.11 9.66
N VAL A 8 -10.95 4.33 9.97
CA VAL A 8 -10.50 4.62 11.34
C VAL A 8 -9.68 5.90 11.35
N ARG A 9 -9.71 6.58 12.48
CA ARG A 9 -8.99 7.83 12.67
C ARG A 9 -8.41 7.90 14.07
N ILE A 10 -7.16 8.31 14.18
CA ILE A 10 -6.53 8.55 15.48
C ILE A 10 -7.33 9.63 16.20
N ALA A 11 -7.78 9.31 17.42
CA ALA A 11 -8.55 10.23 18.24
C ALA A 11 -7.78 11.53 18.52
N ARG A 12 -8.54 12.58 18.79
CA ARG A 12 -8.03 13.87 19.24
C ARG A 12 -8.35 14.01 20.71
N GLY A 13 -7.36 14.41 21.50
CA GLY A 13 -7.47 14.54 22.95
C GLY A 13 -6.13 15.01 23.52
N ALA A 14 -6.18 15.79 24.60
CA ALA A 14 -4.98 16.37 25.20
C ALA A 14 -3.96 15.31 25.66
N ASP A 15 -4.42 14.12 26.05
CA ASP A 15 -3.61 12.96 26.40
C ASP A 15 -2.89 12.35 25.19
N LEU A 16 -3.58 12.28 24.04
CA LEU A 16 -3.02 11.77 22.78
C LEU A 16 -2.17 12.80 22.04
N ASP A 17 -2.36 14.09 22.28
CA ASP A 17 -1.57 15.15 21.65
C ASP A 17 -0.09 15.05 22.06
N ALA A 18 0.19 14.72 23.33
CA ALA A 18 1.56 14.42 23.79
C ALA A 18 2.17 13.19 23.09
N LEU A 19 1.33 12.23 22.66
CA LEU A 19 1.76 11.03 21.95
C LEU A 19 1.77 11.19 20.42
N ARG A 20 1.25 12.30 19.89
CA ARG A 20 1.08 12.52 18.43
C ARG A 20 2.36 12.28 17.63
N PRO A 21 3.56 12.73 18.05
CA PRO A 21 4.80 12.48 17.30
C PRO A 21 5.15 10.99 17.17
N LEU A 22 4.67 10.14 18.08
CA LEU A 22 4.87 8.69 18.06
C LEU A 22 3.78 7.98 17.25
N LEU A 23 2.54 8.47 17.32
CA LEU A 23 1.37 7.86 16.66
C LEU A 23 1.30 8.17 15.15
N ASP A 24 1.68 9.39 14.75
CA ASP A 24 1.75 9.81 13.35
C ASP A 24 3.03 10.61 13.09
N PRO A 25 4.21 9.93 13.09
CA PRO A 25 5.49 10.59 12.85
C PRO A 25 5.48 11.35 11.53
N GLY A 26 5.89 12.62 11.53
CA GLY A 26 5.89 13.46 10.32
C GLY A 26 4.58 14.20 10.03
N ALA A 27 3.52 14.02 10.81
CA ALA A 27 2.30 14.83 10.70
C ALA A 27 2.50 16.33 10.99
N LEU A 28 3.61 16.68 11.63
CA LEU A 28 3.99 18.06 12.00
C LEU A 28 4.90 18.73 10.96
N HIS A 29 5.31 18.02 9.90
CA HIS A 29 6.22 18.52 8.87
C HIS A 29 5.66 18.18 7.49
N ASP A 30 5.01 19.15 6.83
CA ASP A 30 4.39 19.00 5.50
C ASP A 30 5.40 18.87 4.34
N GLY A 31 6.70 18.80 4.64
CA GLY A 31 7.77 18.62 3.66
C GLY A 31 7.89 17.18 3.15
N ALA A 32 8.62 17.01 2.04
CA ALA A 32 8.95 15.68 1.53
C ALA A 32 9.78 14.90 2.58
N MET A 33 9.20 13.85 3.15
CA MET A 33 9.89 12.98 4.10
C MET A 33 11.05 12.25 3.43
N ASP A 34 12.18 12.18 4.13
CA ASP A 34 13.25 11.29 3.71
C ASP A 34 12.82 9.81 3.79
N PRO A 35 13.52 8.88 3.12
CA PRO A 35 13.12 7.47 3.13
C PRO A 35 13.08 6.83 4.53
N VAL A 36 13.89 7.29 5.48
CA VAL A 36 13.95 6.78 6.85
C VAL A 36 12.72 7.21 7.63
N GLN A 37 12.38 8.50 7.57
CA GLN A 37 11.18 9.07 8.20
C GLN A 37 9.92 8.41 7.64
N LYS A 38 9.84 8.21 6.32
CA LYS A 38 8.74 7.49 5.68
C LYS A 38 8.62 6.06 6.20
N GLY A 39 9.75 5.35 6.31
CA GLY A 39 9.81 4.01 6.91
C GLY A 39 9.27 4.00 8.34
N GLN A 40 9.79 4.86 9.21
CA GLN A 40 9.37 5.00 10.61
C GLN A 40 7.87 5.30 10.75
N ARG A 41 7.34 6.19 9.91
CA ARG A 41 5.91 6.52 9.90
C ARG A 41 5.06 5.31 9.55
N THR A 42 5.39 4.61 8.47
CA THR A 42 4.63 3.41 8.05
C THR A 42 4.71 2.27 9.08
N ASP A 43 5.82 2.15 9.81
CA ASP A 43 5.98 1.19 10.91
C ASP A 43 5.11 1.55 12.12
N ALA A 44 5.12 2.82 12.52
CA ALA A 44 4.29 3.33 13.60
C ALA A 44 2.80 3.10 13.30
N HIS A 45 2.36 3.47 12.09
CA HIS A 45 1.00 3.22 11.63
C HIS A 45 0.66 1.72 11.58
N HIS A 46 1.59 0.88 11.13
CA HIS A 46 1.38 -0.57 11.11
C HIS A 46 1.12 -1.12 12.51
N ARG A 47 1.98 -0.77 13.48
CA ARG A 47 1.82 -1.19 14.88
C ARG A 47 0.53 -0.66 15.47
N LEU A 48 0.20 0.59 15.16
CA LEU A 48 -1.03 1.21 15.66
C LEU A 48 -2.28 0.50 15.12
N ILE A 49 -2.37 0.24 13.82
CA ILE A 49 -3.49 -0.49 13.21
C ILE A 49 -3.54 -1.94 13.72
N TRP A 50 -2.39 -2.57 13.96
CA TRP A 50 -2.33 -3.91 14.54
C TRP A 50 -3.06 -4.02 15.88
N THR A 51 -3.08 -2.95 16.70
CA THR A 51 -3.80 -2.94 17.97
C THR A 51 -5.31 -3.18 17.82
N LEU A 52 -5.89 -2.89 16.64
CA LEU A 52 -7.31 -3.12 16.34
C LEU A 52 -7.63 -4.60 16.07
N PHE A 53 -6.61 -5.44 15.88
CA PHE A 53 -6.77 -6.85 15.48
C PHE A 53 -5.95 -7.82 16.35
N ALA A 54 -5.32 -7.34 17.42
CA ALA A 54 -4.43 -8.10 18.30
C ALA A 54 -5.19 -8.89 19.38
N ASP A 55 -6.15 -9.73 18.96
CA ASP A 55 -6.98 -10.53 19.87
C ASP A 55 -6.24 -11.75 20.46
N THR A 56 -5.21 -12.26 19.78
CA THR A 56 -4.37 -13.38 20.27
C THR A 56 -2.88 -13.14 19.95
N PRO A 57 -1.92 -13.65 20.76
CA PRO A 57 -0.49 -13.55 20.46
C PRO A 57 -0.07 -14.20 19.13
N GLU A 58 -0.74 -15.28 18.72
CA GLU A 58 -0.45 -16.03 17.49
C GLU A 58 -1.07 -15.39 16.23
N ARG A 59 -1.67 -14.20 16.36
CA ARG A 59 -2.40 -13.56 15.27
C ARG A 59 -1.47 -13.31 14.08
N ARG A 60 -1.86 -13.84 12.93
CA ARG A 60 -1.27 -13.46 11.63
C ARG A 60 -2.08 -12.33 11.00
N ARG A 61 -1.39 -11.43 10.29
CA ARG A 61 -2.04 -10.29 9.63
C ARG A 61 -3.10 -10.77 8.64
N ASP A 62 -4.33 -10.35 8.84
CA ASP A 62 -5.46 -10.62 7.95
C ASP A 62 -6.22 -9.34 7.55
N PHE A 63 -5.49 -8.23 7.56
CA PHE A 63 -5.95 -6.93 7.10
C PHE A 63 -4.96 -6.28 6.12
N LEU A 64 -5.51 -5.42 5.28
CA LEU A 64 -4.84 -4.42 4.47
C LEU A 64 -5.21 -3.04 4.98
N TRP A 65 -4.33 -2.07 4.75
CA TRP A 65 -4.58 -0.70 5.15
C TRP A 65 -3.95 0.30 4.19
N ARG A 66 -4.46 1.52 4.20
CA ARG A 66 -3.94 2.67 3.48
C ARG A 66 -4.00 3.91 4.38
N ASP A 67 -2.91 4.68 4.43
CA ASP A 67 -2.89 6.02 5.02
C ASP A 67 -3.58 7.02 4.08
N GLU A 68 -4.61 7.69 4.58
CA GLU A 68 -5.37 8.76 3.90
C GLU A 68 -4.93 10.16 4.38
N GLY A 69 -3.85 10.22 5.15
CA GLY A 69 -3.31 11.42 5.76
C GLY A 69 -4.07 11.86 7.01
N GLN A 70 -3.43 12.74 7.80
CA GLN A 70 -4.01 13.34 9.00
C GLN A 70 -4.54 12.29 10.01
N GLY A 71 -3.77 11.21 10.20
CA GLY A 71 -4.14 10.10 11.08
C GLY A 71 -5.40 9.34 10.67
N ARG A 72 -5.84 9.41 9.40
CA ARG A 72 -6.98 8.64 8.88
C ARG A 72 -6.50 7.45 8.07
N PHE A 73 -7.20 6.33 8.20
CA PHE A 73 -6.88 5.09 7.50
C PHE A 73 -8.11 4.42 6.94
N THR A 74 -7.96 3.86 5.74
CA THR A 74 -8.90 2.91 5.17
C THR A 74 -8.38 1.49 5.38
N LEU A 75 -9.22 0.60 5.91
CA LEU A 75 -8.89 -0.79 6.23
C LEU A 75 -9.78 -1.75 5.45
N LEU A 76 -9.21 -2.85 4.97
CA LEU A 76 -9.95 -4.01 4.49
C LEU A 76 -9.49 -5.24 5.28
N SER A 77 -10.40 -5.87 6.01
CA SER A 77 -10.07 -6.94 6.98
C SER A 77 -11.08 -8.08 6.96
N ARG A 78 -10.68 -9.26 7.45
CA ARG A 78 -11.59 -10.43 7.58
C ARG A 78 -12.56 -10.33 8.75
N ARG A 79 -12.38 -9.34 9.61
CA ARG A 79 -13.21 -9.06 10.79
C ARG A 79 -13.29 -7.55 11.05
N PRO A 80 -14.30 -7.06 11.77
CA PRO A 80 -14.33 -5.68 12.23
C PRO A 80 -13.13 -5.35 13.12
N PRO A 81 -12.59 -4.12 13.06
CA PRO A 81 -11.61 -3.65 14.04
C PRO A 81 -12.23 -3.61 15.45
N ALA A 82 -11.46 -3.99 16.46
CA ALA A 82 -11.86 -3.89 17.86
C ALA A 82 -11.92 -2.42 18.32
N PRO A 83 -12.71 -2.09 19.35
CA PRO A 83 -12.65 -0.79 20.00
C PRO A 83 -11.24 -0.46 20.49
N SER A 84 -10.86 0.81 20.43
CA SER A 84 -9.54 1.29 20.86
C SER A 84 -9.68 2.63 21.59
N ARG A 85 -8.76 2.89 22.51
CA ARG A 85 -8.62 4.22 23.14
C ARG A 85 -7.84 5.21 22.27
N ILE A 86 -7.10 4.71 21.28
CA ILE A 86 -6.24 5.53 20.40
C ILE A 86 -7.00 5.97 19.15
N PHE A 87 -8.03 5.23 18.75
CA PHE A 87 -8.86 5.54 17.60
C PHE A 87 -10.25 6.04 18.02
N GLU A 88 -10.82 6.94 17.23
CA GLU A 88 -12.26 7.21 17.26
C GLU A 88 -13.03 5.92 16.91
N PRO A 89 -14.30 5.77 17.35
CA PRO A 89 -15.12 4.62 16.98
C PRO A 89 -15.07 4.33 15.47
N PRO A 90 -14.62 3.13 15.05
CA PRO A 90 -14.48 2.80 13.65
C PRO A 90 -15.81 2.88 12.88
N ALA A 91 -15.80 3.51 11.70
CA ALA A 91 -16.91 3.41 10.77
C ALA A 91 -16.74 2.11 9.95
N VAL A 92 -17.51 1.08 10.31
CA VAL A 92 -17.38 -0.28 9.75
C VAL A 92 -18.58 -0.62 8.89
N LYS A 93 -18.33 -1.23 7.71
CA LYS A 93 -19.39 -1.83 6.89
C LYS A 93 -18.94 -3.15 6.27
N PRO A 94 -19.87 -4.09 6.00
CA PRO A 94 -19.57 -5.25 5.18
C PRO A 94 -18.99 -4.84 3.82
N PHE A 95 -17.96 -5.55 3.38
CA PHE A 95 -17.40 -5.41 2.04
C PHE A 95 -17.93 -6.54 1.16
N ALA A 96 -19.05 -6.25 0.49
CA ALA A 96 -19.70 -7.15 -0.47
C ALA A 96 -19.97 -6.39 -1.78
N PRO A 97 -18.92 -5.99 -2.52
CA PRO A 97 -19.10 -5.40 -3.84
C PRO A 97 -19.77 -6.41 -4.79
N ASP A 98 -20.83 -5.96 -5.45
CA ASP A 98 -21.48 -6.69 -6.53
C ASP A 98 -20.80 -6.28 -7.85
N LEU A 99 -20.04 -7.19 -8.45
CA LEU A 99 -19.24 -6.95 -9.66
C LEU A 99 -19.63 -7.96 -10.73
N ALA A 100 -19.81 -7.49 -11.95
CA ALA A 100 -20.00 -8.31 -13.14
C ALA A 100 -18.82 -8.20 -14.10
N ALA A 101 -18.59 -9.21 -14.93
CA ALA A 101 -17.65 -9.10 -16.03
C ALA A 101 -18.08 -7.96 -16.97
N GLY A 102 -17.12 -7.12 -17.37
CA GLY A 102 -17.38 -5.90 -18.14
C GLY A 102 -17.63 -4.64 -17.31
N ASP A 103 -17.82 -4.76 -15.99
CA ASP A 103 -17.93 -3.57 -15.11
C ASP A 103 -16.66 -2.72 -15.22
N ARG A 104 -16.85 -1.41 -15.40
CA ARG A 104 -15.76 -0.44 -15.42
C ARG A 104 -15.64 0.24 -14.06
N LEU A 105 -14.41 0.33 -13.57
CA LEU A 105 -14.11 0.88 -12.26
C LEU A 105 -12.93 1.83 -12.34
N ALA A 106 -13.05 3.01 -11.74
CA ALA A 106 -11.90 3.81 -11.37
C ALA A 106 -11.19 3.15 -10.18
N PHE A 107 -9.87 3.15 -10.18
CA PHE A 107 -9.05 2.62 -9.10
C PHE A 107 -8.02 3.61 -8.57
N ALA A 108 -7.64 3.41 -7.31
CA ALA A 108 -6.45 4.00 -6.70
C ALA A 108 -5.70 2.92 -5.91
N LEU A 109 -4.40 2.77 -6.16
CA LEU A 109 -3.57 1.73 -5.58
C LEU A 109 -2.21 2.29 -5.16
N ARG A 110 -1.90 2.22 -3.86
CA ARG A 110 -0.53 2.39 -3.34
C ARG A 110 0.14 1.03 -3.29
N VAL A 111 1.31 0.85 -3.93
CA VAL A 111 1.89 -0.49 -4.07
C VAL A 111 3.41 -0.50 -4.13
N ASN A 112 4.02 -1.49 -3.47
CA ASN A 112 5.38 -1.94 -3.79
C ASN A 112 5.29 -3.02 -4.89
N ALA A 113 5.48 -2.58 -6.13
CA ALA A 113 5.45 -3.45 -7.32
C ALA A 113 6.80 -4.13 -7.51
N THR A 114 6.80 -5.46 -7.50
CA THR A 114 8.03 -6.27 -7.65
C THR A 114 7.86 -7.36 -8.68
N ARG A 115 8.97 -7.75 -9.28
CA ARG A 115 9.08 -8.90 -10.20
C ARG A 115 10.16 -9.86 -9.73
N ASP A 116 10.08 -11.11 -10.18
CA ASP A 116 11.17 -12.08 -9.99
C ASP A 116 12.36 -11.74 -10.90
N ARG A 117 13.57 -11.92 -10.40
CA ARG A 117 14.80 -11.95 -11.19
C ARG A 117 15.00 -13.39 -11.68
N ALA A 118 15.02 -13.58 -13.00
CA ALA A 118 15.28 -14.89 -13.60
C ALA A 118 16.64 -15.43 -13.13
N GLY A 119 16.69 -16.72 -12.76
CA GLY A 119 17.94 -17.40 -12.37
C GLY A 119 18.53 -17.03 -10.99
N ALA A 120 17.89 -16.16 -10.20
CA ALA A 120 18.45 -15.70 -8.93
C ALA A 120 18.08 -16.62 -7.73
N THR A 121 19.09 -17.13 -7.03
CA THR A 121 18.94 -17.91 -5.78
C THR A 121 18.85 -17.01 -4.52
N ARG A 122 19.42 -15.80 -4.57
CA ARG A 122 19.31 -14.73 -3.55
C ARG A 122 18.80 -13.45 -4.18
N ASN A 123 18.12 -12.60 -3.40
CA ASN A 123 17.49 -11.35 -3.89
C ASN A 123 16.60 -11.60 -5.12
N ARG A 124 15.81 -12.67 -5.05
CA ARG A 124 14.96 -13.14 -6.16
C ARG A 124 13.94 -12.09 -6.59
N ARG A 125 13.61 -11.10 -5.75
CA ARG A 125 12.66 -10.04 -6.09
C ARG A 125 13.37 -8.71 -6.26
N VAL A 126 12.90 -7.94 -7.22
CA VAL A 126 13.34 -6.56 -7.47
C VAL A 126 12.14 -5.67 -7.70
N ASP A 127 12.23 -4.45 -7.21
CA ASP A 127 11.28 -3.38 -7.54
C ASP A 127 11.28 -3.13 -9.06
N VAL A 128 10.10 -3.02 -9.66
CA VAL A 128 9.97 -2.93 -11.13
C VAL A 128 10.56 -1.63 -11.69
N VAL A 129 10.46 -0.53 -10.94
CA VAL A 129 11.01 0.76 -11.34
C VAL A 129 12.52 0.76 -11.18
N MET A 130 13.03 0.27 -10.04
CA MET A 130 14.48 0.14 -9.84
C MET A 130 15.12 -0.79 -10.85
N HIS A 131 14.41 -1.83 -11.27
CA HIS A 131 14.88 -2.72 -12.32
C HIS A 131 14.96 -2.00 -13.66
N ALA A 132 13.89 -1.30 -14.08
CA ALA A 132 13.89 -0.58 -15.34
C ALA A 132 14.86 0.61 -15.37
N LEU A 133 15.10 1.27 -14.24
CA LEU A 133 16.10 2.33 -14.11
C LEU A 133 17.55 1.85 -14.19
N HIS A 134 17.79 0.54 -14.05
CA HIS A 134 19.14 -0.01 -14.15
C HIS A 134 19.79 0.35 -15.49
N ASP A 135 19.01 0.27 -16.57
CA ASP A 135 19.47 0.47 -17.94
C ASP A 135 19.52 1.95 -18.35
N VAL A 136 19.04 2.85 -17.48
CA VAL A 136 19.11 4.30 -17.68
C VAL A 136 20.46 4.83 -17.15
N PRO A 137 21.20 5.62 -17.95
CA PRO A 137 22.45 6.25 -17.52
C PRO A 137 22.29 7.08 -16.24
N HIS A 138 23.25 7.04 -15.33
CA HIS A 138 23.10 7.59 -13.98
C HIS A 138 22.71 9.09 -13.98
N GLY A 139 23.28 9.89 -14.89
CA GLY A 139 22.97 11.32 -15.03
C GLY A 139 21.56 11.63 -15.54
N ALA A 140 20.89 10.67 -16.20
CA ALA A 140 19.55 10.85 -16.75
C ALA A 140 18.44 10.26 -15.86
N ARG A 141 18.80 9.51 -14.81
CA ARG A 141 17.83 8.77 -13.98
C ARG A 141 16.83 9.64 -13.24
N ALA A 142 17.22 10.87 -12.85
CA ALA A 142 16.32 11.75 -12.11
C ALA A 142 15.16 12.23 -13.01
N GLU A 143 15.51 12.70 -14.21
CA GLU A 143 14.57 13.22 -15.21
C GLU A 143 13.66 12.12 -15.76
N GLN A 144 14.24 10.94 -16.05
CA GLN A 144 13.48 9.83 -16.63
C GLN A 144 12.71 8.99 -15.60
N ARG A 145 12.88 9.26 -14.29
CA ARG A 145 12.34 8.40 -13.22
C ARG A 145 10.84 8.15 -13.35
N MET A 146 10.07 9.21 -13.53
CA MET A 146 8.60 9.10 -13.57
C MET A 146 8.11 8.47 -14.87
N GLN A 147 8.78 8.72 -16.00
CA GLN A 147 8.46 8.06 -17.27
C GLN A 147 8.74 6.55 -17.19
N VAL A 148 9.88 6.15 -16.62
CA VAL A 148 10.21 4.74 -16.40
C VAL A 148 9.24 4.10 -15.40
N ALA A 149 8.91 4.80 -14.32
CA ALA A 149 7.93 4.34 -13.34
C ALA A 149 6.55 4.11 -13.97
N GLN A 150 6.11 5.02 -14.84
CA GLN A 150 4.85 4.91 -15.59
C GLN A 150 4.80 3.64 -16.44
N SER A 151 5.81 3.41 -17.29
CA SER A 151 5.86 2.24 -18.18
C SER A 151 5.95 0.93 -17.39
N ALA A 152 6.83 0.87 -16.38
CA ALA A 152 7.00 -0.32 -15.56
C ALA A 152 5.75 -0.64 -14.71
N ALA A 153 5.06 0.39 -14.21
CA ALA A 153 3.82 0.21 -13.45
C ALA A 153 2.67 -0.31 -14.33
N ALA A 154 2.53 0.24 -15.55
CA ALA A 154 1.51 -0.21 -16.50
C ALA A 154 1.71 -1.69 -16.89
N GLU A 155 2.94 -2.07 -17.26
CA GLU A 155 3.28 -3.47 -17.58
C GLU A 155 3.01 -4.39 -16.38
N TRP A 156 3.46 -4.00 -15.19
CA TRP A 156 3.27 -4.79 -13.98
C TRP A 156 1.78 -4.98 -13.64
N LEU A 157 0.98 -3.92 -13.73
CA LEU A 157 -0.45 -3.96 -13.40
C LEU A 157 -1.24 -4.76 -14.42
N SER A 158 -0.92 -4.65 -15.72
CA SER A 158 -1.49 -5.51 -16.76
C SER A 158 -1.22 -6.99 -16.48
N GLY A 159 0.00 -7.32 -16.03
CA GLY A 159 0.34 -8.67 -15.60
C GLY A 159 -0.42 -9.15 -14.35
N GLN A 160 -0.69 -8.27 -13.37
CA GLN A 160 -1.59 -8.61 -12.26
C GLN A 160 -3.00 -8.87 -12.78
N GLY A 161 -3.54 -7.95 -13.59
CA GLY A 161 -4.89 -8.04 -14.13
C GLY A 161 -5.16 -9.35 -14.87
N ALA A 162 -4.26 -9.74 -15.78
CA ALA A 162 -4.38 -10.98 -16.53
C ALA A 162 -4.47 -12.24 -15.66
N ARG A 163 -3.86 -12.23 -14.46
CA ARG A 163 -3.91 -13.35 -13.51
C ARG A 163 -5.07 -13.26 -12.52
N ASP A 164 -5.51 -12.04 -12.24
CA ASP A 164 -6.35 -11.73 -11.09
C ASP A 164 -7.71 -11.12 -11.50
N GLY A 165 -8.16 -11.32 -12.74
CA GLY A 165 -9.55 -11.06 -13.14
C GLY A 165 -9.91 -9.61 -13.47
N PHE A 166 -8.96 -8.79 -13.93
CA PHE A 166 -9.25 -7.46 -14.46
C PHE A 166 -8.31 -7.05 -15.62
N ALA A 167 -8.68 -6.03 -16.38
CA ALA A 167 -7.85 -5.45 -17.42
C ALA A 167 -7.72 -3.94 -17.20
N PRO A 168 -6.51 -3.40 -16.97
CA PRO A 168 -6.32 -1.95 -16.92
C PRO A 168 -6.68 -1.31 -18.26
N MET A 169 -7.51 -0.27 -18.22
CA MET A 169 -7.86 0.56 -19.37
C MET A 169 -6.98 1.80 -19.43
N THR A 170 -6.79 2.44 -18.28
CA THR A 170 -5.86 3.55 -18.10
C THR A 170 -5.05 3.33 -16.84
N VAL A 171 -3.77 3.72 -16.87
CA VAL A 171 -2.88 3.64 -15.71
C VAL A 171 -2.07 4.92 -15.66
N ARG A 172 -2.05 5.58 -14.51
CA ARG A 172 -1.22 6.75 -14.21
C ARG A 172 -0.41 6.47 -12.96
N ALA A 173 0.91 6.55 -13.08
CA ALA A 173 1.83 6.63 -11.95
C ALA A 173 1.91 8.09 -11.47
N GLY A 174 1.23 8.39 -10.37
CA GLY A 174 1.18 9.74 -9.79
C GLY A 174 2.41 10.09 -8.97
N ASP A 175 3.00 9.12 -8.29
CA ASP A 175 4.26 9.25 -7.55
C ASP A 175 5.05 7.94 -7.60
N TYR A 176 6.38 8.08 -7.53
CA TYR A 176 7.27 6.98 -7.18
C TYR A 176 8.28 7.45 -6.16
N SER A 177 8.23 6.86 -4.98
CA SER A 177 9.14 7.17 -3.89
C SER A 177 9.65 5.91 -3.21
N VAL A 178 10.65 6.05 -2.34
CA VAL A 178 11.25 4.93 -1.60
C VAL A 178 11.14 5.15 -0.10
N ALA A 179 11.02 4.06 0.64
CA ALA A 179 11.05 4.05 2.09
C ALA A 179 12.09 3.04 2.58
N ALA A 180 12.78 3.37 3.66
CA ALA A 180 13.69 2.44 4.33
C ALA A 180 12.91 1.37 5.09
N LEU A 181 13.45 0.15 5.13
CA LEU A 181 12.90 -0.88 5.99
C LEU A 181 13.11 -0.51 7.47
N PRO A 182 12.01 -0.42 8.26
CA PRO A 182 12.09 -0.11 9.68
C PRO A 182 12.84 -1.19 10.46
N GLY A 183 13.53 -0.80 11.53
CA GLY A 183 14.25 -1.74 12.42
C GLY A 183 15.60 -2.24 11.89
N HIS A 184 16.11 -1.72 10.78
CA HIS A 184 17.47 -2.05 10.32
C HIS A 184 18.53 -1.46 11.26
N VAL A 185 19.26 -2.33 11.98
CA VAL A 185 20.42 -1.98 12.80
C VAL A 185 21.68 -2.12 11.94
N GLY A 186 22.24 -1.01 11.47
CA GLY A 186 23.39 -1.01 10.56
C GLY A 186 23.76 0.39 10.04
N ARG A 187 24.76 0.48 9.16
CA ARG A 187 25.14 1.75 8.53
C ARG A 187 23.99 2.28 7.67
N ARG A 188 23.73 3.60 7.71
CA ARG A 188 22.73 4.26 6.85
C ARG A 188 23.03 4.06 5.35
N ARG A 189 24.31 3.94 4.98
CA ARG A 189 24.76 3.61 3.61
C ARG A 189 24.48 2.14 3.31
N GLY A 190 23.63 1.88 2.31
CA GLY A 190 23.22 0.52 1.93
C GLY A 190 22.02 -0.02 2.71
N GLN A 191 21.32 0.84 3.47
CA GLN A 191 20.10 0.44 4.16
C GLN A 191 19.07 -0.13 3.18
N PRO A 192 18.46 -1.29 3.47
CA PRO A 192 17.42 -1.86 2.63
C PRO A 192 16.23 -0.91 2.48
N GLN A 193 15.79 -0.72 1.25
CA GLN A 193 14.66 0.15 0.89
C GLN A 193 13.65 -0.61 0.02
N TYR A 194 12.42 -0.11 0.00
CA TYR A 194 11.37 -0.58 -0.89
C TYR A 194 10.72 0.61 -1.61
N GLY A 195 10.39 0.43 -2.88
CA GLY A 195 9.68 1.42 -3.68
C GLY A 195 8.18 1.47 -3.36
N ILE A 196 7.57 2.61 -3.58
CA ILE A 196 6.14 2.85 -3.39
C ILE A 196 5.67 3.60 -4.62
N LEU A 197 4.76 2.98 -5.37
CA LEU A 197 4.03 3.59 -6.46
C LEU A 197 2.64 3.98 -6.00
N ASP A 198 2.24 5.21 -6.29
CA ASP A 198 0.84 5.63 -6.22
C ASP A 198 0.25 5.60 -7.63
N LEU A 199 -0.57 4.59 -7.89
CA LEU A 199 -1.23 4.34 -9.17
C LEU A 199 -2.70 4.74 -9.12
N SER A 200 -3.20 5.29 -10.22
CA SER A 200 -4.64 5.49 -10.44
C SER A 200 -5.01 5.25 -11.90
N GLY A 201 -6.30 5.12 -12.17
CA GLY A 201 -6.80 4.96 -13.54
C GLY A 201 -8.12 4.22 -13.55
N GLU A 202 -8.40 3.54 -14.66
CA GLU A 202 -9.61 2.76 -14.87
C GLU A 202 -9.26 1.32 -15.25
N LEU A 203 -10.11 0.39 -14.86
CA LEU A 203 -10.02 -1.01 -15.23
C LEU A 203 -11.40 -1.56 -15.60
N SER A 204 -11.40 -2.62 -16.40
CA SER A 204 -12.57 -3.45 -16.68
C SER A 204 -12.44 -4.76 -15.92
N VAL A 205 -13.50 -5.20 -15.24
CA VAL A 205 -13.54 -6.51 -14.60
C VAL A 205 -13.64 -7.59 -15.67
N THR A 206 -12.84 -8.64 -15.58
CA THR A 206 -12.85 -9.78 -16.53
C THR A 206 -13.31 -11.07 -15.84
N ASP A 207 -12.92 -11.28 -14.58
CA ASP A 207 -13.40 -12.35 -13.71
C ASP A 207 -13.67 -11.76 -12.31
N PRO A 208 -14.95 -11.50 -11.95
CA PRO A 208 -15.31 -10.95 -10.66
C PRO A 208 -14.81 -11.78 -9.47
N THR A 209 -14.83 -13.11 -9.56
CA THR A 209 -14.48 -13.99 -8.44
C THR A 209 -12.98 -13.97 -8.17
N ALA A 210 -12.16 -14.07 -9.23
CA ALA A 210 -10.72 -13.94 -9.12
C ALA A 210 -10.32 -12.55 -8.60
N PHE A 211 -10.97 -11.49 -9.12
CA PHE A 211 -10.66 -10.13 -8.73
C PHE A 211 -11.00 -9.83 -7.27
N LEU A 212 -12.19 -10.24 -6.80
CA LEU A 212 -12.58 -10.08 -5.39
C LEU A 212 -11.69 -10.88 -4.45
N SER A 213 -11.29 -12.09 -4.83
CA SER A 213 -10.34 -12.90 -4.07
C SER A 213 -8.99 -12.20 -3.96
N ARG A 214 -8.52 -11.60 -5.06
CA ARG A 214 -7.25 -10.86 -5.07
C ARG A 214 -7.31 -9.56 -4.29
N LEU A 215 -8.41 -8.80 -4.38
CA LEU A 215 -8.64 -7.57 -3.61
C LEU A 215 -8.52 -7.84 -2.10
N ALA A 216 -9.08 -8.95 -1.63
CA ALA A 216 -8.99 -9.38 -0.24
C ALA A 216 -7.54 -9.63 0.24
N MET A 217 -6.68 -10.11 -0.67
CA MET A 217 -5.27 -10.41 -0.39
C MET A 217 -4.34 -9.21 -0.62
N GLY A 218 -4.78 -8.24 -1.42
CA GLY A 218 -4.08 -7.04 -1.81
C GLY A 218 -2.99 -7.27 -2.87
N PHE A 219 -2.58 -6.21 -3.54
CA PHE A 219 -1.61 -6.25 -4.65
C PHE A 219 -0.18 -5.97 -4.18
N GLY A 220 0.81 -6.51 -4.89
CA GLY A 220 2.24 -6.28 -4.58
C GLY A 220 2.71 -6.75 -3.20
N ARG A 221 3.82 -6.17 -2.74
CA ARG A 221 4.48 -6.45 -1.45
C ARG A 221 4.30 -5.26 -0.49
N ALA A 222 5.10 -5.24 0.59
CA ALA A 222 5.09 -4.19 1.61
C ALA A 222 3.71 -3.90 2.23
N LYS A 223 2.83 -4.91 2.29
CA LYS A 223 1.44 -4.78 2.80
C LYS A 223 1.34 -4.44 4.28
N ALA A 224 2.42 -4.66 5.04
CA ALA A 224 2.52 -4.19 6.42
C ALA A 224 2.63 -2.66 6.47
N PHE A 225 3.15 -2.04 5.41
CA PHE A 225 3.53 -0.64 5.35
C PHE A 225 2.56 0.19 4.47
N GLY A 226 1.27 -0.13 4.52
CA GLY A 226 0.23 0.66 3.84
C GLY A 226 0.14 0.47 2.34
N CYS A 227 0.76 -0.58 1.79
CA CYS A 227 0.68 -0.94 0.38
C CYS A 227 -0.34 -2.06 0.11
N GLY A 228 -0.82 -2.13 -1.12
CA GLY A 228 -1.55 -3.27 -1.68
C GLY A 228 -3.07 -3.20 -1.55
N LEU A 229 -3.63 -2.26 -0.79
CA LEU A 229 -5.07 -1.98 -0.82
C LEU A 229 -5.42 -1.19 -2.08
N MET A 230 -6.21 -1.79 -2.97
CA MET A 230 -6.79 -1.11 -4.14
C MET A 230 -8.18 -0.59 -3.76
N LEU A 231 -8.39 0.71 -3.89
CA LEU A 231 -9.68 1.36 -3.74
C LEU A 231 -10.38 1.40 -5.09
N LEU A 232 -11.69 1.15 -5.11
CA LEU A 232 -12.50 1.05 -6.32
C LEU A 232 -13.72 1.97 -6.23
N ARG A 233 -14.10 2.54 -7.38
CA ARG A 233 -15.30 3.34 -7.55
C ARG A 233 -15.91 3.04 -8.92
N ARG A 234 -17.24 2.85 -9.01
CA ARG A 234 -17.94 2.75 -10.29
C ARG A 234 -17.78 4.07 -11.07
N VAL A 235 -17.51 3.94 -12.37
CA VAL A 235 -17.51 5.05 -13.34
C VAL A 235 -18.85 5.17 -14.03
#